data_AF-A0A2A4ULN8-F1
#
_entry.id   AF-A0A2A4ULN8-F1
#
_cell.length_a   1.000
_cell.length_b   1.000
_cell.length_c   1.000
_cell.angle_alpha   90.00
_cell.angle_beta   90.00
_cell.angle_gamma   90.00
#
_symmetry.space_group_name_H-M   'P 1'
#
loop_
_entity.id
_entity.type
_entity.pdbx_description
1 polymer ?
#
loop_
_entity_poly.entity_id
_entity_poly.type
_entity_poly.pdbx_seq_one_letter_code
_entity_poly.pdbx_strand_id
1 'polypeptide(L)'
;MSEIVVLKFWQLAILSLLAAYGLLQLVILPLIQKFIYRRFQATERILDEELDFGLPSYALANRKLWIDRLLNDPVVKDTIKTITSEGEIPAHKVLKNARDYANEIVPSFNAFLYFRLGYWVTKFSLRLLYWVRVGYYRAQDYDRISKNDCVVLVSNHRSNFDPLLLIHLTSHRAPISYSAGEWALVFPFRQLLHAFGFYIVSRNRSGDRLYHCLLRRYVFLATSQCVPQGLFLEGGLSRDGRMRSLKLGLLNYLVRANNEGSCQDIIFVPAAVNYDRIPEFKSLIAHQDKGFKNRGGFYSLFSFIRFVATITTYVLPRRHKPFGYSCVNFGTPVSFNSWLKENNINITALSASARREVISKLGHDLAGRINDIIPILPSNILARVFEESAESPLSEIDLKVRATSLIKDLVKKGSAVFLPTNDEDYALSQGIYILLREKIIRPTGDGRFALVKSNRKLLAYYCNTTNRS
;
A
#
# COMPACT_ATOMS: atom_id res chain seq x y z
N MET A 1 25.49 -60.30 -23.70
CA MET A 1 24.55 -59.77 -24.71
C MET A 1 23.86 -58.56 -24.12
N SER A 2 24.18 -57.35 -24.58
CA SER A 2 23.46 -56.14 -24.17
C SER A 2 22.23 -55.99 -25.07
N GLU A 3 21.04 -56.32 -24.56
CA GLU A 3 19.79 -55.99 -25.25
C GLU A 3 19.64 -54.47 -25.33
N ILE A 4 19.61 -53.96 -26.56
CA ILE A 4 19.41 -52.53 -26.81
C ILE A 4 17.92 -52.26 -26.66
N VAL A 5 17.53 -51.66 -25.53
CA VAL A 5 16.17 -51.20 -25.30
C VAL A 5 15.94 -49.91 -26.10
N VAL A 6 15.22 -50.02 -27.21
CA VAL A 6 14.86 -48.87 -28.05
C VAL A 6 13.64 -48.16 -27.46
N LEU A 7 13.88 -47.06 -26.75
CA LEU A 7 12.82 -46.19 -26.23
C LEU A 7 12.38 -45.19 -27.31
N LYS A 8 11.05 -45.06 -27.49
CA LYS A 8 10.50 -44.00 -28.34
C LYS A 8 10.65 -42.64 -27.65
N PHE A 9 10.90 -41.57 -28.41
CA PHE A 9 11.16 -40.22 -27.86
C PHE A 9 10.13 -39.74 -26.82
N TRP A 10 8.84 -39.94 -27.07
CA TRP A 10 7.76 -39.60 -26.12
C TRP A 10 7.86 -40.34 -24.76
N GLN A 11 8.30 -41.60 -24.72
CA GLN A 11 8.51 -42.36 -23.48
C GLN A 11 9.69 -41.77 -22.70
N LEU A 12 10.78 -41.43 -23.39
CA LEU A 12 11.91 -40.74 -22.79
C LEU A 12 11.52 -39.36 -22.24
N ALA A 13 10.68 -38.61 -22.96
CA ALA A 13 10.20 -37.29 -22.53
C ALA A 13 9.33 -37.40 -21.26
N ILE A 14 8.42 -38.38 -21.19
CA ILE A 14 7.59 -38.65 -20.01
C ILE A 14 8.46 -39.06 -18.82
N LEU A 15 9.39 -40.00 -19.02
CA LEU A 15 10.31 -40.44 -17.97
C LEU A 15 11.19 -39.29 -17.47
N SER A 16 11.68 -38.43 -18.36
CA SER A 16 12.46 -37.24 -18.00
C SER A 16 11.63 -36.24 -17.20
N LEU A 17 10.37 -36.02 -17.58
CA LEU A 17 9.44 -35.16 -16.83
C LEU A 17 9.16 -35.72 -15.43
N LEU A 18 8.90 -37.02 -15.31
CA LEU A 18 8.68 -37.67 -14.01
C LEU A 18 9.92 -37.66 -13.14
N ALA A 19 11.11 -37.90 -13.72
CA ALA A 19 12.38 -37.82 -13.03
C ALA A 19 12.68 -36.38 -12.57
N ALA A 20 12.45 -35.38 -13.42
CA ALA A 20 12.57 -33.97 -13.07
C ALA A 20 11.58 -33.57 -11.96
N TYR A 21 10.34 -34.05 -12.03
CA TYR A 21 9.34 -33.84 -10.99
C TYR A 21 9.74 -34.52 -9.66
N GLY A 22 10.25 -35.75 -9.71
CA GLY A 22 10.78 -36.47 -8.55
C GLY A 22 11.98 -35.75 -7.92
N LEU A 23 12.94 -35.31 -8.73
CA LEU A 23 14.08 -34.51 -8.28
C LEU A 23 13.63 -33.19 -7.63
N LEU A 24 12.65 -32.52 -8.24
CA LEU A 24 12.06 -31.29 -7.70
C LEU A 24 11.43 -31.53 -6.33
N GLN A 25 10.63 -32.59 -6.17
CA GLN A 25 9.88 -32.89 -4.95
C GLN A 25 10.73 -33.48 -3.82
N LEU A 26 11.66 -34.37 -4.14
CA LEU A 26 12.41 -35.15 -3.14
C LEU A 26 13.74 -34.50 -2.77
N VAL A 27 14.32 -33.68 -3.64
CA VAL A 27 15.66 -33.11 -3.42
C VAL A 27 15.62 -31.59 -3.38
N ILE A 28 15.17 -30.95 -4.45
CA ILE A 28 15.26 -29.49 -4.59
C ILE A 28 14.35 -28.80 -3.56
N LEU A 29 13.06 -29.17 -3.49
CA LEU A 29 12.11 -28.53 -2.57
C LEU A 29 12.51 -28.71 -1.10
N PRO A 30 12.89 -29.91 -0.60
CA PRO A 30 13.35 -30.09 0.78
C PRO A 30 14.62 -29.31 1.10
N LEU A 31 15.58 -29.24 0.17
CA LEU A 31 16.80 -28.44 0.35
C LEU A 31 16.50 -26.94 0.41
N ILE A 32 15.65 -26.44 -0.50
CA ILE A 32 15.17 -25.05 -0.47
C ILE A 32 14.45 -24.77 0.84
N GLN A 33 13.53 -25.65 1.28
CA GLN A 33 12.81 -25.49 2.54
C GLN A 33 13.75 -25.45 3.74
N LYS A 34 14.74 -26.37 3.80
CA LYS A 34 15.75 -26.39 4.87
C LYS A 34 16.64 -25.15 4.85
N PHE A 35 17.03 -24.67 3.68
CA PHE A 35 17.80 -23.45 3.51
C PHE A 35 17.00 -22.22 3.98
N ILE A 36 15.75 -22.08 3.53
CA ILE A 36 14.84 -21.00 3.94
C ILE A 36 14.61 -21.05 5.45
N TYR A 37 14.34 -22.23 6.01
CA TYR A 37 14.11 -22.41 7.45
C TYR A 37 15.32 -22.01 8.30
N ARG A 38 16.53 -22.41 7.90
CA ARG A 38 17.78 -22.00 8.59
C ARG A 38 17.98 -20.48 8.54
N ARG A 39 17.74 -19.87 7.37
CA ARG A 39 17.85 -18.42 7.23
C ARG A 39 16.75 -17.68 7.98
N PHE A 40 15.56 -18.25 8.07
CA PHE A 40 14.45 -17.73 8.86
C PHE A 40 14.81 -17.61 10.33
N GLN A 41 15.26 -18.68 10.98
CA GLN A 41 15.67 -18.63 12.39
C GLN A 41 16.82 -17.65 12.65
N ALA A 42 17.79 -17.57 11.73
CA ALA A 42 18.87 -16.60 11.84
C ALA A 42 18.39 -15.15 11.73
N THR A 43 17.32 -14.91 10.95
CA THR A 43 16.78 -13.57 10.71
C THR A 43 15.92 -13.10 11.88
N GLU A 44 15.08 -13.97 12.46
CA GLU A 44 14.25 -13.61 13.61
C GLU A 44 15.07 -13.14 14.82
N ARG A 45 16.20 -13.83 15.11
CA ARG A 45 17.07 -13.45 16.24
C ARG A 45 17.75 -12.10 16.07
N ILE A 46 18.13 -11.73 14.84
CA ILE A 46 18.80 -10.45 14.55
C ILE A 46 17.80 -9.29 14.59
N LEU A 47 16.57 -9.51 14.13
CA LEU A 47 15.56 -8.47 14.00
C LEU A 47 15.03 -7.96 15.35
N ASP A 48 14.95 -8.83 16.36
CA ASP A 48 14.47 -8.41 17.68
C ASP A 48 15.44 -7.42 18.37
N GLU A 49 16.72 -7.47 18.01
CA GLU A 49 17.75 -6.55 18.51
C GLU A 49 17.86 -5.25 17.68
N GLU A 50 17.52 -5.28 16.39
CA GLU A 50 17.68 -4.14 15.46
C GLU A 50 16.43 -3.25 15.29
N LEU A 51 15.23 -3.72 15.66
CA LEU A 51 13.98 -2.98 15.47
C LEU A 51 13.62 -2.08 16.67
N ASP A 52 13.37 -0.79 16.43
CA ASP A 52 12.94 0.19 17.44
C ASP A 52 11.75 -0.32 18.30
N PHE A 53 10.82 -1.03 17.66
CA PHE A 53 9.59 -1.56 18.28
C PHE A 53 9.62 -3.08 18.50
N GLY A 54 10.74 -3.76 18.20
CA GLY A 54 10.86 -5.22 18.26
C GLY A 54 9.99 -5.96 17.23
N LEU A 55 10.07 -7.29 17.21
CA LEU A 55 9.12 -8.08 16.43
C LEU A 55 7.78 -8.15 17.16
N PRO A 56 6.65 -7.80 16.50
CA PRO A 56 5.35 -7.94 17.13
C PRO A 56 5.09 -9.42 17.46
N SER A 57 4.42 -9.71 18.58
CA SER A 57 4.02 -11.07 18.99
C SER A 57 3.29 -11.85 17.89
N TYR A 58 2.66 -11.15 16.95
CA TYR A 58 2.06 -11.70 15.72
C TYR A 58 3.09 -12.34 14.77
N ALA A 59 4.27 -11.76 14.61
CA ALA A 59 5.34 -12.30 13.77
C ALA A 59 5.84 -13.66 14.27
N LEU A 60 5.80 -13.85 15.59
CA LEU A 60 6.23 -15.06 16.28
C LEU A 60 5.11 -16.13 16.37
N ALA A 61 3.85 -15.72 16.24
CA ALA A 61 2.70 -16.58 16.43
C ALA A 61 2.28 -17.30 15.13
N ASN A 62 2.11 -18.62 15.21
CA ASN A 62 1.59 -19.42 14.09
C ASN A 62 0.22 -18.89 13.65
N ARG A 63 0.04 -18.58 12.37
CA ARG A 63 -1.23 -18.13 11.77
C ARG A 63 -2.44 -18.97 12.21
N LYS A 64 -2.25 -20.29 12.37
CA LYS A 64 -3.30 -21.20 12.84
C LYS A 64 -3.83 -20.79 14.22
N LEU A 65 -2.94 -20.41 15.14
CA LEU A 65 -3.30 -19.96 16.48
C LEU A 65 -4.15 -18.67 16.43
N TRP A 66 -3.84 -17.75 15.52
CA TRP A 66 -4.64 -16.53 15.34
C TRP A 66 -6.04 -16.82 14.81
N ILE A 67 -6.14 -17.71 13.83
CA ILE A 67 -7.45 -18.16 13.32
C ILE A 67 -8.23 -18.84 14.44
N ASP A 68 -7.59 -19.73 15.20
CA ASP A 68 -8.24 -20.44 16.30
C ASP A 68 -8.68 -19.48 17.41
N ARG A 69 -7.85 -18.49 17.78
CA ARG A 69 -8.23 -17.43 18.74
C ARG A 69 -9.41 -16.60 18.23
N LEU A 70 -9.40 -16.23 16.95
CA LEU A 70 -10.48 -15.44 16.33
C LEU A 70 -11.80 -16.22 16.28
N LEU A 71 -11.77 -17.49 15.91
CA LEU A 71 -12.96 -18.36 15.88
C LEU A 71 -13.47 -18.69 17.29
N ASN A 72 -12.60 -18.63 18.31
CA ASN A 72 -12.96 -18.86 19.70
C ASN A 72 -13.40 -17.60 20.45
N ASP A 73 -13.29 -16.42 19.84
CA ASP A 73 -13.72 -15.15 20.41
C ASP A 73 -15.22 -15.21 20.80
N PRO A 74 -15.60 -14.79 22.03
CA PRO A 74 -16.98 -14.85 22.49
C PRO A 74 -17.95 -14.14 21.54
N VAL A 75 -17.58 -12.98 21.01
CA VAL A 75 -18.46 -12.20 20.14
C VAL A 75 -18.65 -12.89 18.79
N VAL A 76 -17.62 -13.54 18.27
CA VAL A 76 -17.70 -14.35 17.05
C VAL A 76 -18.59 -15.57 17.28
N LYS A 77 -18.40 -16.30 18.38
CA LYS A 77 -19.23 -17.45 18.75
C LYS A 77 -20.70 -17.09 18.87
N ASP A 78 -21.00 -15.99 19.55
CA ASP A 78 -22.38 -15.53 19.72
C ASP A 78 -22.98 -15.08 18.39
N THR A 79 -22.20 -14.38 17.54
CA THR A 79 -22.65 -14.05 16.18
C THR A 79 -22.97 -15.29 15.36
N ILE A 80 -22.15 -16.34 15.43
CA ILE A 80 -22.38 -17.61 14.74
C ILE A 80 -23.66 -18.29 15.26
N LYS A 81 -23.86 -18.31 16.59
CA LYS A 81 -25.08 -18.85 17.19
C LYS A 81 -26.31 -18.11 16.68
N THR A 82 -26.31 -16.78 16.72
CA THR A 82 -27.44 -15.97 16.26
C THR A 82 -27.74 -16.19 14.78
N ILE A 83 -26.73 -16.21 13.91
CA ILE A 83 -26.94 -16.48 12.47
C ILE A 83 -27.47 -17.89 12.23
N THR A 84 -27.02 -18.86 13.02
CA THR A 84 -27.47 -20.26 12.93
C THR A 84 -28.92 -20.41 13.41
N SER A 85 -29.35 -19.64 14.43
CA SER A 85 -30.75 -19.65 14.90
C SER A 85 -31.70 -18.86 14.00
N GLU A 86 -31.21 -17.82 13.32
CA GLU A 86 -32.01 -16.96 12.43
C GLU A 86 -32.14 -17.54 11.01
N GLY A 87 -31.18 -18.36 10.57
CA GLY A 87 -31.07 -18.79 9.17
C GLY A 87 -31.43 -20.25 8.92
N GLU A 88 -31.83 -20.53 7.68
CA GLU A 88 -31.97 -21.91 7.16
C GLU A 88 -30.62 -22.59 6.86
N ILE A 89 -29.51 -21.86 7.04
CA ILE A 89 -28.17 -22.38 6.75
C ILE A 89 -27.73 -23.31 7.89
N PRO A 90 -27.39 -24.58 7.61
CA PRO A 90 -26.91 -25.50 8.62
C PRO A 90 -25.67 -24.96 9.36
N ALA A 91 -25.61 -25.19 10.67
CA ALA A 91 -24.52 -24.73 11.55
C ALA A 91 -23.11 -25.02 11.00
N HIS A 92 -22.91 -26.21 10.41
CA HIS A 92 -21.62 -26.60 9.83
C HIS A 92 -21.19 -25.71 8.66
N LYS A 93 -22.13 -25.20 7.86
CA LYS A 93 -21.84 -24.27 6.75
C LYS A 93 -21.47 -22.90 7.29
N VAL A 94 -22.14 -22.42 8.34
CA VAL A 94 -21.80 -21.14 8.99
C VAL A 94 -20.39 -21.20 9.59
N LEU A 95 -20.05 -22.30 10.27
CA LEU A 95 -18.70 -22.53 10.80
C LEU A 95 -17.64 -22.62 9.69
N LYS A 96 -17.95 -23.29 8.58
CA LYS A 96 -17.07 -23.34 7.41
C LYS A 96 -16.83 -21.94 6.85
N ASN A 97 -17.89 -21.15 6.66
CA ASN A 97 -17.78 -19.77 6.19
C ASN A 97 -16.95 -18.90 7.15
N ALA A 98 -17.15 -19.06 8.46
CA ALA A 98 -16.35 -18.35 9.46
C ALA A 98 -14.86 -18.68 9.32
N ARG A 99 -14.52 -19.96 9.13
CA ARG A 99 -13.14 -20.41 8.91
C ARG A 99 -12.58 -19.89 7.58
N ASP A 100 -13.38 -19.86 6.52
CA ASP A 100 -12.95 -19.33 5.22
C ASP A 100 -12.67 -17.82 5.31
N TYR A 101 -13.53 -17.06 6.00
CA TYR A 101 -13.32 -15.62 6.23
C TYR A 101 -12.13 -15.35 7.14
N ALA A 102 -11.95 -16.12 8.21
CA ALA A 102 -10.77 -16.02 9.05
C ALA A 102 -9.49 -16.32 8.25
N ASN A 103 -9.53 -17.30 7.33
CA ASN A 103 -8.42 -17.57 6.42
C ASN A 103 -8.19 -16.47 5.37
N GLU A 104 -9.23 -15.74 5.01
CA GLU A 104 -9.13 -14.59 4.10
C GLU A 104 -8.49 -13.38 4.79
N ILE A 105 -8.90 -13.11 6.03
CA ILE A 105 -8.50 -11.92 6.79
C ILE A 105 -7.11 -12.09 7.40
N VAL A 106 -6.83 -13.22 8.06
CA VAL A 106 -5.63 -13.39 8.88
C VAL A 106 -4.39 -13.61 7.99
N PRO A 107 -3.36 -12.75 8.06
CA PRO A 107 -2.15 -12.91 7.27
C PRO A 107 -1.31 -14.11 7.74
N SER A 108 -0.37 -14.54 6.90
CA SER A 108 0.62 -15.60 7.19
C SER A 108 2.01 -15.00 7.25
N PHE A 109 2.21 -13.99 8.10
CA PHE A 109 3.45 -13.23 8.13
C PHE A 109 4.67 -14.14 8.24
N ASN A 110 5.67 -13.82 7.42
CA ASN A 110 6.93 -14.54 7.39
C ASN A 110 8.07 -13.52 7.44
N ALA A 111 8.79 -13.48 8.58
CA ALA A 111 9.86 -12.51 8.82
C ALA A 111 10.96 -12.57 7.76
N PHE A 112 11.41 -13.77 7.36
CA PHE A 112 12.42 -13.92 6.31
C PHE A 112 11.95 -13.33 4.97
N LEU A 113 10.72 -13.66 4.57
CA LEU A 113 10.15 -13.13 3.34
C LEU A 113 9.98 -11.62 3.43
N TYR A 114 9.52 -11.06 4.55
CA TYR A 114 9.36 -9.63 4.72
C TYR A 114 10.70 -8.87 4.69
N PHE A 115 11.61 -9.20 5.61
CA PHE A 115 12.82 -8.40 5.84
C PHE A 115 13.98 -8.70 4.89
N ARG A 116 14.06 -9.90 4.30
CA ARG A 116 15.17 -10.23 3.39
C ARG A 116 14.73 -10.17 1.94
N LEU A 117 13.83 -11.07 1.56
CA LEU A 117 13.42 -11.16 0.16
C LEU A 117 12.60 -9.93 -0.24
N GLY A 118 11.63 -9.56 0.58
CA GLY A 118 10.72 -8.44 0.38
C GLY A 118 11.45 -7.12 0.34
N TYR A 119 12.28 -6.84 1.35
CA TYR A 119 13.12 -5.65 1.36
C TYR A 119 14.03 -5.58 0.12
N TRP A 120 14.69 -6.69 -0.26
CA TRP A 120 15.56 -6.70 -1.44
C TRP A 120 14.78 -6.47 -2.74
N VAL A 121 13.68 -7.21 -2.97
CA VAL A 121 12.80 -7.04 -4.14
C VAL A 121 12.27 -5.62 -4.20
N THR A 122 11.77 -5.11 -3.08
CA THR A 122 11.19 -3.77 -3.00
C THR A 122 12.24 -2.70 -3.27
N LYS A 123 13.40 -2.77 -2.62
CA LYS A 123 14.51 -1.84 -2.84
C LYS A 123 14.98 -1.87 -4.29
N PHE A 124 15.11 -3.06 -4.88
CA PHE A 124 15.47 -3.23 -6.27
C PHE A 124 14.42 -2.59 -7.18
N SER A 125 13.14 -2.99 -7.08
CA SER A 125 12.04 -2.47 -7.89
C SER A 125 11.86 -0.95 -7.75
N LEU A 126 11.96 -0.40 -6.55
CA LEU A 126 11.85 1.03 -6.32
C LEU A 126 13.02 1.80 -6.92
N ARG A 127 14.27 1.33 -6.76
CA ARG A 127 15.46 1.99 -7.36
C ARG A 127 15.49 1.89 -8.87
N LEU A 128 14.94 0.80 -9.40
CA LEU A 128 14.82 0.55 -10.82
C LEU A 128 13.81 1.52 -11.48
N LEU A 129 12.72 1.81 -10.78
CA LEU A 129 11.64 2.63 -11.30
C LEU A 129 11.78 4.10 -10.89
N TYR A 130 12.28 4.43 -9.71
CA TYR A 130 12.19 5.78 -9.15
C TYR A 130 13.46 6.23 -8.45
N TRP A 131 13.64 7.55 -8.42
CA TRP A 131 14.47 8.20 -7.40
C TRP A 131 13.64 8.39 -6.13
N VAL A 132 13.74 7.42 -5.22
CA VAL A 132 13.06 7.47 -3.92
C VAL A 132 13.68 8.57 -3.05
N ARG A 133 12.83 9.41 -2.47
CA ARG A 133 13.20 10.52 -1.60
C ARG A 133 12.23 10.59 -0.41
N VAL A 134 12.77 10.95 0.74
CA VAL A 134 11.99 11.32 1.92
C VAL A 134 12.13 12.82 2.06
N GLY A 135 11.04 13.57 1.87
CA GLY A 135 11.10 15.03 1.82
C GLY A 135 11.06 15.65 3.21
N TYR A 136 10.08 15.28 4.02
CA TYR A 136 9.89 15.75 5.38
C TYR A 136 9.79 14.58 6.36
N TYR A 137 10.69 14.56 7.35
CA TYR A 137 10.71 13.60 8.44
C TYR A 137 11.40 14.25 9.65
N ARG A 138 10.70 14.40 10.77
CA ARG A 138 11.26 14.98 12.00
C ARG A 138 11.45 13.88 13.05
N ALA A 139 12.66 13.34 13.15
CA ALA A 139 12.98 12.20 14.02
C ALA A 139 12.50 12.38 15.48
N GLN A 140 12.69 13.58 16.03
CA GLN A 140 12.33 13.94 17.41
C GLN A 140 10.85 13.76 17.75
N ASP A 141 9.96 13.84 16.76
CA ASP A 141 8.52 13.66 16.97
C ASP A 141 8.17 12.19 17.26
N TYR A 142 9.05 11.24 16.91
CA TYR A 142 8.83 9.80 17.03
C TYR A 142 9.44 9.19 18.29
N ASP A 143 10.42 9.85 18.91
CA ASP A 143 11.10 9.38 20.14
C ASP A 143 10.14 9.30 21.35
N ARG A 144 8.97 9.94 21.26
CA ARG A 144 7.94 9.97 22.30
C ARG A 144 6.97 8.79 22.24
N ILE A 145 7.05 7.95 21.21
CA ILE A 145 6.15 6.81 21.02
C ILE A 145 6.61 5.67 21.95
N SER A 146 5.73 5.24 22.86
CA SER A 146 6.03 4.13 23.76
C SER A 146 5.97 2.80 23.01
N LYS A 147 6.73 1.80 23.49
CA LYS A 147 6.65 0.41 22.97
C LYS A 147 5.27 -0.23 23.19
N ASN A 148 4.48 0.29 24.13
CA ASN A 148 3.14 -0.18 24.44
C ASN A 148 2.03 0.55 23.65
N ASP A 149 2.40 1.53 22.83
CA ASP A 149 1.45 2.25 21.99
C ASP A 149 1.26 1.52 20.65
N CYS A 150 0.01 1.45 20.18
CA CYS A 150 -0.26 0.85 18.87
C CYS A 150 -0.03 1.89 17.76
N VAL A 151 1.02 1.70 16.97
CA VAL A 151 1.35 2.60 15.85
C VAL A 151 0.50 2.26 14.63
N VAL A 152 -0.17 3.27 14.07
CA VAL A 152 -0.99 3.15 12.87
C VAL A 152 -0.56 4.17 11.83
N LEU A 153 0.08 3.70 10.75
CA LEU A 153 0.43 4.55 9.62
C LEU A 153 -0.82 4.83 8.78
N VAL A 154 -1.15 6.12 8.59
CA VAL A 154 -2.30 6.57 7.80
C VAL A 154 -1.82 7.33 6.57
N SER A 155 -2.26 6.92 5.38
CA SER A 155 -1.75 7.50 4.13
C SER A 155 -2.84 7.78 3.10
N ASN A 156 -2.55 8.71 2.17
CA ASN A 156 -3.24 8.80 0.89
C ASN A 156 -2.84 7.61 -0.02
N HIS A 157 -3.59 7.34 -1.08
CA HIS A 157 -3.34 6.19 -1.95
C HIS A 157 -3.35 6.56 -3.44
N ARG A 158 -2.17 6.59 -4.06
CA ARG A 158 -1.92 7.00 -5.45
C ARG A 158 -1.59 5.84 -6.37
N SER A 159 -0.85 4.83 -5.88
CA SER A 159 -0.38 3.69 -6.67
C SER A 159 -0.44 2.38 -5.88
N ASN A 160 -0.51 1.24 -6.57
CA ASN A 160 -0.33 -0.06 -5.91
C ASN A 160 1.10 -0.25 -5.37
N PHE A 161 2.04 0.62 -5.74
CA PHE A 161 3.39 0.68 -5.17
C PHE A 161 3.46 1.36 -3.81
N ASP A 162 2.42 2.08 -3.36
CA ASP A 162 2.46 2.81 -2.08
C ASP A 162 2.77 1.92 -0.87
N PRO A 163 2.13 0.74 -0.70
CA PRO A 163 2.47 -0.14 0.40
C PRO A 163 3.93 -0.60 0.35
N LEU A 164 4.45 -0.89 -0.84
CA LEU A 164 5.85 -1.30 -1.03
C LEU A 164 6.81 -0.17 -0.66
N LEU A 165 6.51 1.05 -1.11
CA LEU A 165 7.30 2.24 -0.79
C LEU A 165 7.33 2.51 0.71
N LEU A 166 6.16 2.48 1.37
CA LEU A 166 6.08 2.73 2.80
C LEU A 166 6.77 1.62 3.59
N ILE A 167 6.54 0.35 3.26
CA ILE A 167 7.27 -0.79 3.86
C ILE A 167 8.78 -0.60 3.72
N HIS A 168 9.28 -0.23 2.54
CA HIS A 168 10.71 -0.02 2.34
C HIS A 168 11.28 1.04 3.30
N LEU A 169 10.56 2.15 3.45
CA LEU A 169 10.99 3.29 4.26
C LEU A 169 10.83 3.04 5.77
N THR A 170 9.88 2.20 6.18
CA THR A 170 9.60 1.92 7.61
C THR A 170 10.17 0.59 8.08
N SER A 171 10.66 -0.28 7.18
CA SER A 171 11.09 -1.65 7.50
C SER A 171 12.18 -1.74 8.56
N HIS A 172 13.05 -0.73 8.70
CA HIS A 172 14.08 -0.70 9.75
C HIS A 172 13.53 -0.38 11.14
N ARG A 173 12.28 0.05 11.25
CA ARG A 173 11.65 0.37 12.55
C ARG A 173 10.68 -0.70 13.00
N ALA A 174 9.79 -1.11 12.10
CA ALA A 174 8.77 -2.08 12.42
C ALA A 174 8.18 -2.75 11.17
N PRO A 175 7.78 -4.03 11.27
CA PRO A 175 6.98 -4.68 10.24
C PRO A 175 5.54 -4.17 10.30
N ILE A 176 5.14 -3.38 9.31
CA ILE A 176 3.78 -2.83 9.23
C ILE A 176 2.85 -3.80 8.49
N SER A 177 1.73 -4.15 9.13
CA SER A 177 0.64 -4.93 8.55
C SER A 177 -0.37 -4.00 7.86
N TYR A 178 -0.43 -4.04 6.53
CA TYR A 178 -1.34 -3.19 5.75
C TYR A 178 -2.66 -3.87 5.42
N SER A 179 -3.74 -3.08 5.34
CA SER A 179 -4.99 -3.54 4.75
C SER A 179 -4.88 -3.60 3.22
N ALA A 180 -5.10 -4.76 2.62
CA ALA A 180 -5.22 -4.90 1.17
C ALA A 180 -6.68 -4.98 0.73
N GLY A 181 -6.99 -4.43 -0.45
CA GLY A 181 -8.31 -4.59 -1.06
C GLY A 181 -8.52 -5.95 -1.71
N GLU A 182 -9.70 -6.17 -2.28
CA GLU A 182 -10.12 -7.44 -2.87
C GLU A 182 -9.21 -7.98 -3.99
N TRP A 183 -8.47 -7.12 -4.69
CA TRP A 183 -7.52 -7.55 -5.73
C TRP A 183 -6.44 -8.50 -5.19
N ALA A 184 -6.13 -8.40 -3.89
CA ALA A 184 -5.18 -9.26 -3.20
C ALA A 184 -5.64 -10.72 -3.10
N LEU A 185 -6.94 -11.02 -3.28
CA LEU A 185 -7.45 -12.39 -3.21
C LEU A 185 -7.08 -13.25 -4.42
N VAL A 186 -6.63 -12.61 -5.51
CA VAL A 186 -6.37 -13.32 -6.76
C VAL A 186 -4.97 -13.94 -6.76
N PHE A 187 -4.87 -15.17 -7.27
CA PHE A 187 -3.58 -15.82 -7.48
C PHE A 187 -2.72 -15.05 -8.51
N PRO A 188 -1.39 -14.92 -8.31
CA PRO A 188 -0.57 -15.44 -7.20
C PRO A 188 -0.37 -14.46 -6.03
N PHE A 189 -1.08 -13.32 -6.01
CA PHE A 189 -0.83 -12.24 -5.05
C PHE A 189 -1.25 -12.59 -3.63
N ARG A 190 -2.28 -13.42 -3.47
CA ARG A 190 -2.82 -13.79 -2.15
C ARG A 190 -1.75 -14.31 -1.20
N GLN A 191 -1.02 -15.37 -1.59
CA GLN A 191 -0.03 -15.97 -0.70
C GLN A 191 1.12 -15.01 -0.38
N LEU A 192 1.57 -14.24 -1.38
CA LEU A 192 2.65 -13.28 -1.22
C LEU A 192 2.25 -12.14 -0.26
N LEU A 193 1.08 -11.54 -0.45
CA LEU A 193 0.60 -10.45 0.40
C LEU A 193 0.35 -10.92 1.83
N HIS A 194 -0.22 -12.10 2.02
CA HIS A 194 -0.34 -12.70 3.36
C HIS A 194 1.04 -12.92 4.02
N ALA A 195 2.05 -13.35 3.25
CA ALA A 195 3.42 -13.53 3.74
C ALA A 195 4.08 -12.20 4.13
N PHE A 196 3.74 -11.11 3.46
CA PHE A 196 4.15 -9.75 3.82
C PHE A 196 3.33 -9.14 4.96
N GLY A 197 2.39 -9.87 5.55
CA GLY A 197 1.58 -9.40 6.67
C GLY A 197 0.35 -8.58 6.28
N PHE A 198 -0.07 -8.58 5.01
CA PHE A 198 -1.30 -7.89 4.61
C PHE A 198 -2.53 -8.67 5.04
N TYR A 199 -3.46 -8.00 5.71
CA TYR A 199 -4.80 -8.53 5.95
C TYR A 199 -5.75 -8.02 4.87
N ILE A 200 -6.62 -8.90 4.37
CA ILE A 200 -7.45 -8.58 3.20
C ILE A 200 -8.84 -8.12 3.63
N VAL A 201 -9.27 -7.00 3.05
CA VAL A 201 -10.59 -6.40 3.22
C VAL A 201 -11.36 -6.46 1.91
N SER A 202 -12.40 -7.30 1.87
CA SER A 202 -13.24 -7.50 0.70
C SER A 202 -14.45 -6.59 0.72
N ARG A 203 -14.64 -5.81 -0.35
CA ARG A 203 -15.82 -4.94 -0.52
C ARG A 203 -17.07 -5.73 -0.91
N ASN A 204 -16.90 -6.84 -1.61
CA ASN A 204 -17.98 -7.74 -1.99
C ASN A 204 -18.64 -8.43 -0.78
N ARG A 205 -17.95 -8.47 0.37
CA ARG A 205 -18.47 -8.99 1.64
C ARG A 205 -19.09 -7.92 2.55
N SER A 206 -19.29 -6.70 2.04
CA SER A 206 -19.77 -5.56 2.85
C SER A 206 -21.17 -5.74 3.45
N GLY A 207 -21.99 -6.62 2.88
CA GLY A 207 -23.30 -6.98 3.45
C GLY A 207 -23.26 -8.14 4.45
N ASP A 208 -22.13 -8.81 4.61
CA ASP A 208 -22.02 -10.03 5.41
C ASP A 208 -21.69 -9.73 6.87
N ARG A 209 -22.70 -9.92 7.74
CA ARG A 209 -22.59 -9.69 9.18
C ARG A 209 -21.49 -10.52 9.85
N LEU A 210 -21.30 -11.77 9.43
CA LEU A 210 -20.26 -12.65 9.99
C LEU A 210 -18.86 -12.17 9.59
N TYR A 211 -18.69 -11.77 8.32
CA TYR A 211 -17.43 -11.21 7.83
C TYR A 211 -17.03 -9.94 8.59
N HIS A 212 -17.97 -9.00 8.77
CA HIS A 212 -17.72 -7.78 9.53
C HIS A 212 -17.37 -8.05 11.00
N CYS A 213 -18.02 -9.03 11.62
CA CYS A 213 -17.69 -9.44 12.99
C CYS A 213 -16.26 -9.98 13.08
N LEU A 214 -15.88 -10.90 12.19
CA LEU A 214 -14.53 -11.47 12.15
C LEU A 214 -13.46 -10.41 11.86
N LEU A 215 -13.68 -9.52 10.90
CA LEU A 215 -12.74 -8.45 10.58
C LEU A 215 -12.56 -7.49 11.76
N ARG A 216 -13.66 -7.09 12.42
CA ARG A 216 -13.60 -6.24 13.61
C ARG A 216 -12.81 -6.91 14.74
N ARG A 217 -13.07 -8.18 15.02
CA ARG A 217 -12.38 -8.91 16.09
C ARG A 217 -10.92 -9.22 15.75
N TYR A 218 -10.59 -9.41 14.48
CA TYR A 218 -9.20 -9.47 14.05
C TYR A 218 -8.46 -8.15 14.32
N VAL A 219 -9.02 -7.01 13.92
CA VAL A 219 -8.42 -5.68 14.21
C VAL A 219 -8.28 -5.46 15.71
N PHE A 220 -9.27 -5.87 16.51
CA PHE A 220 -9.17 -5.84 17.97
C PHE A 220 -7.97 -6.66 18.48
N LEU A 221 -7.80 -7.91 18.05
CA LEU A 221 -6.69 -8.77 18.46
C LEU A 221 -5.34 -8.21 18.02
N ALA A 222 -5.24 -7.66 16.79
CA ALA A 222 -4.03 -7.05 16.27
C ALA A 222 -3.64 -5.79 17.07
N THR A 223 -4.62 -4.93 17.35
CA THR A 223 -4.42 -3.71 18.16
C THR A 223 -4.07 -4.07 19.60
N SER A 224 -4.67 -5.13 20.16
CA SER A 224 -4.38 -5.61 21.53
C SER A 224 -2.95 -6.10 21.71
N GLN A 225 -2.30 -6.53 20.63
CA GLN A 225 -0.90 -6.95 20.64
C GLN A 225 0.03 -5.85 20.08
N CYS A 226 -0.48 -4.61 19.97
CA CYS A 226 0.21 -3.46 19.39
C CYS A 226 0.90 -3.75 18.06
N VAL A 227 0.29 -4.59 17.22
CA VAL A 227 0.82 -4.88 15.88
C VAL A 227 0.79 -3.58 15.07
N PRO A 228 1.93 -3.11 14.54
CA PRO A 228 1.97 -1.92 13.70
C PRO A 228 1.10 -2.10 12.46
N GLN A 229 0.18 -1.18 12.22
CA GLN A 229 -0.82 -1.30 11.17
C GLN A 229 -0.70 -0.16 10.15
N GLY A 230 -1.05 -0.43 8.89
CA GLY A 230 -1.05 0.55 7.82
C GLY A 230 -2.40 0.62 7.13
N LEU A 231 -2.95 1.83 7.01
CA LEU A 231 -4.25 2.06 6.38
C LEU A 231 -4.22 3.21 5.39
N PHE A 232 -4.99 3.04 4.31
CA PHE A 232 -5.24 4.07 3.32
C PHE A 232 -6.63 4.64 3.53
N LEU A 233 -6.72 5.91 3.95
CA LEU A 233 -8.00 6.52 4.32
C LEU A 233 -8.97 6.61 3.14
N GLU A 234 -8.48 6.70 1.91
CA GLU A 234 -9.29 6.74 0.68
C GLU A 234 -10.00 5.40 0.38
N GLY A 235 -9.50 4.30 0.95
CA GLY A 235 -9.94 2.94 0.67
C GLY A 235 -9.70 2.45 -0.76
N GLY A 236 -9.13 3.26 -1.66
CA GLY A 236 -8.76 2.91 -3.03
C GLY A 236 -7.93 4.01 -3.71
N LEU A 237 -7.41 3.72 -4.91
CA LEU A 237 -6.49 4.61 -5.63
C LEU A 237 -7.17 5.93 -6.05
N SER A 238 -6.46 7.05 -5.91
CA SER A 238 -6.81 8.36 -6.44
C SER A 238 -6.90 8.32 -7.97
N ARG A 239 -7.91 9.00 -8.51
CA ARG A 239 -8.28 8.92 -9.94
C ARG A 239 -8.09 10.22 -10.70
N ASP A 240 -8.06 11.33 -9.99
CA ASP A 240 -8.07 12.69 -10.52
C ASP A 240 -7.01 13.57 -9.86
N GLY A 241 -6.15 13.02 -9.01
CA GLY A 241 -5.09 13.77 -8.38
C GLY A 241 -5.47 14.31 -7.01
N ARG A 242 -6.72 14.16 -6.58
CA ARG A 242 -7.21 14.57 -5.26
C ARG A 242 -7.36 13.38 -4.33
N MET A 243 -7.37 13.63 -3.03
CA MET A 243 -7.74 12.61 -2.05
C MET A 243 -9.22 12.27 -2.22
N ARG A 244 -9.54 10.98 -2.25
CA ARG A 244 -10.93 10.51 -2.39
C ARG A 244 -11.71 10.63 -1.08
N SER A 245 -13.03 10.44 -1.19
CA SER A 245 -13.91 10.25 -0.03
C SER A 245 -13.35 9.21 0.94
N LEU A 246 -13.31 9.54 2.22
CA LEU A 246 -12.71 8.69 3.24
C LEU A 246 -13.55 7.43 3.49
N LYS A 247 -12.88 6.31 3.77
CA LYS A 247 -13.46 5.03 4.15
C LYS A 247 -13.06 4.70 5.58
N LEU A 248 -13.91 5.13 6.51
CA LEU A 248 -13.63 5.15 7.94
C LEU A 248 -13.92 3.82 8.67
N GLY A 249 -14.26 2.75 7.94
CA GLY A 249 -14.64 1.47 8.55
C GLY A 249 -13.54 0.83 9.39
N LEU A 250 -12.30 0.80 8.88
CA LEU A 250 -11.15 0.30 9.64
C LEU A 250 -10.77 1.24 10.78
N LEU A 251 -10.83 2.56 10.56
CA LEU A 251 -10.57 3.55 11.60
C LEU A 251 -11.55 3.38 12.77
N ASN A 252 -12.83 3.12 12.49
CA ASN A 252 -13.84 2.78 13.49
C ASN A 252 -13.47 1.51 14.27
N TYR A 253 -12.94 0.47 13.63
CA TYR A 253 -12.52 -0.75 14.33
C TYR A 253 -11.32 -0.52 15.25
N LEU A 254 -10.33 0.27 14.82
CA LEU A 254 -9.19 0.66 15.64
C LEU A 254 -9.62 1.46 16.88
N VAL A 255 -10.42 2.51 16.67
CA VAL A 255 -10.95 3.33 17.78
C VAL A 255 -11.78 2.51 18.75
N ARG A 256 -12.61 1.58 18.24
CA ARG A 256 -13.37 0.66 19.11
C ARG A 256 -12.45 -0.26 19.91
N ALA A 257 -11.36 -0.75 19.33
CA ALA A 257 -10.41 -1.58 20.04
C ALA A 257 -9.76 -0.82 21.22
N ASN A 258 -9.30 0.42 20.98
CA ASN A 258 -8.78 1.28 22.04
C ASN A 258 -9.79 1.48 23.18
N ASN A 259 -11.06 1.76 22.84
CA ASN A 259 -12.11 1.97 23.83
C ASN A 259 -12.46 0.71 24.64
N GLU A 260 -12.26 -0.47 24.05
CA GLU A 260 -12.40 -1.76 24.72
C GLU A 260 -11.15 -2.11 25.56
N GLY A 261 -10.18 -1.19 25.67
CA GLY A 261 -8.98 -1.34 26.50
C GLY A 261 -7.88 -2.20 25.87
N SER A 262 -7.85 -2.33 24.54
CA SER A 262 -6.87 -3.20 23.88
C SER A 262 -5.43 -2.73 24.02
N CYS A 263 -5.21 -1.41 24.03
CA CYS A 263 -3.89 -0.80 24.07
C CYS A 263 -3.93 0.47 24.93
N GLN A 264 -2.77 1.00 25.32
CA GLN A 264 -2.67 2.22 26.11
C GLN A 264 -3.12 3.45 25.30
N ASP A 265 -2.59 3.59 24.08
CA ASP A 265 -2.97 4.61 23.12
C ASP A 265 -2.79 4.10 21.69
N ILE A 266 -3.46 4.76 20.75
CA ILE A 266 -3.22 4.59 19.31
C ILE A 266 -2.52 5.84 18.79
N ILE A 267 -1.35 5.65 18.18
CA ILE A 267 -0.58 6.73 17.59
C ILE A 267 -0.74 6.67 16.07
N PHE A 268 -1.50 7.62 15.53
CA PHE A 268 -1.64 7.76 14.08
C PHE A 268 -0.44 8.52 13.51
N VAL A 269 0.28 7.92 12.57
CA VAL A 269 1.39 8.55 11.87
C VAL A 269 0.95 8.92 10.45
N PRO A 270 0.72 10.21 10.15
CA PRO A 270 0.39 10.65 8.80
C PRO A 270 1.58 10.41 7.86
N ALA A 271 1.32 9.78 6.72
CA ALA A 271 2.28 9.67 5.63
C ALA A 271 1.61 10.17 4.34
N ALA A 272 2.33 10.95 3.56
CA ALA A 272 1.86 11.39 2.26
C ALA A 272 2.82 11.00 1.16
N VAL A 273 2.28 10.39 0.12
CA VAL A 273 3.03 9.84 -1.01
C VAL A 273 2.61 10.54 -2.30
N ASN A 274 3.61 10.88 -3.12
CA ASN A 274 3.39 11.34 -4.49
C ASN A 274 4.50 10.83 -5.45
N TYR A 275 4.16 10.76 -6.74
CA TYR A 275 5.05 10.27 -7.79
C TYR A 275 4.99 11.18 -9.02
N ASP A 276 6.13 11.32 -9.70
CA ASP A 276 6.16 11.99 -11.00
C ASP A 276 5.47 11.17 -12.09
N ARG A 277 5.43 9.85 -11.95
CA ARG A 277 4.75 8.95 -12.90
C ARG A 277 4.21 7.74 -12.17
N ILE A 278 2.96 7.40 -12.45
CA ILE A 278 2.30 6.22 -11.88
C ILE A 278 2.08 5.20 -13.02
N PRO A 279 2.52 3.94 -12.88
CA PRO A 279 2.38 2.93 -13.93
C PRO A 279 0.90 2.66 -14.29
N GLU A 280 0.03 2.67 -13.29
CA GLU A 280 -1.40 2.35 -13.42
C GLU A 280 -2.23 3.48 -14.03
N PHE A 281 -1.64 4.65 -14.19
CA PHE A 281 -2.34 5.91 -14.39
C PHE A 281 -3.34 5.91 -15.56
N LYS A 282 -2.89 5.46 -16.73
CA LYS A 282 -3.73 5.41 -17.94
C LYS A 282 -4.91 4.44 -17.77
N SER A 283 -4.68 3.33 -17.07
CA SER A 283 -5.74 2.38 -16.76
C SER A 283 -6.73 2.98 -15.77
N LEU A 284 -6.25 3.68 -14.74
CA LEU A 284 -7.09 4.31 -13.71
C LEU A 284 -7.98 5.41 -14.28
N ILE A 285 -7.45 6.26 -15.18
CA ILE A 285 -8.24 7.29 -15.87
C ILE A 285 -9.24 6.66 -16.86
N ALA A 286 -8.82 5.65 -17.63
CA ALA A 286 -9.69 5.01 -18.62
C ALA A 286 -10.83 4.19 -17.97
N HIS A 287 -10.65 3.72 -16.74
CA HIS A 287 -11.59 2.86 -16.02
C HIS A 287 -12.15 3.52 -14.75
N GLN A 288 -12.30 4.85 -14.72
CA GLN A 288 -12.87 5.56 -13.57
C GLN A 288 -14.25 5.01 -13.17
N ASP A 289 -15.06 4.55 -14.13
CA ASP A 289 -16.43 4.08 -13.84
C ASP A 289 -16.54 2.57 -13.67
N LYS A 290 -15.48 1.82 -13.97
CA LYS A 290 -15.49 0.36 -13.92
C LYS A 290 -14.87 -0.11 -12.61
N GLY A 291 -15.70 -0.67 -11.73
CA GLY A 291 -15.23 -1.33 -10.50
C GLY A 291 -14.27 -2.49 -10.79
N PHE A 292 -13.60 -2.98 -9.75
CA PHE A 292 -12.75 -4.17 -9.88
C PHE A 292 -13.61 -5.36 -10.33
N LYS A 293 -13.21 -6.03 -11.41
CA LYS A 293 -13.83 -7.28 -11.86
C LYS A 293 -12.83 -8.41 -11.63
N ASN A 294 -13.22 -9.40 -10.83
CA ASN A 294 -12.42 -10.62 -10.69
C ASN A 294 -12.49 -11.40 -12.01
N ARG A 295 -11.37 -11.47 -12.74
CA ARG A 295 -11.27 -12.12 -14.07
C ARG A 295 -10.59 -13.49 -14.02
N GLY A 296 -10.57 -14.16 -12.87
CA GLY A 296 -9.98 -15.49 -12.71
C GLY A 296 -8.44 -15.47 -12.62
N GLY A 297 -7.87 -16.55 -12.07
CA GLY A 297 -6.43 -16.62 -11.75
C GLY A 297 -5.51 -16.57 -12.97
N PHE A 298 -5.87 -17.23 -14.07
CA PHE A 298 -5.06 -17.24 -15.30
C PHE A 298 -4.95 -15.86 -15.94
N TYR A 299 -6.05 -15.11 -16.01
CA TYR A 299 -6.03 -13.75 -16.54
C TYR A 299 -5.18 -12.80 -15.68
N SER A 300 -5.28 -12.93 -14.35
CA SER A 300 -4.46 -12.18 -13.40
C SER A 300 -2.97 -12.46 -13.61
N LEU A 301 -2.59 -13.74 -13.72
CA LEU A 301 -1.23 -14.16 -14.00
C LEU A 301 -0.72 -13.61 -15.34
N PHE A 302 -1.50 -13.73 -16.41
CA PHE A 302 -1.14 -13.20 -17.72
C PHE A 302 -1.00 -11.67 -17.71
N SER A 303 -1.91 -10.98 -17.02
CA SER A 303 -1.86 -9.52 -16.84
C SER A 303 -0.61 -9.08 -16.08
N PHE A 304 -0.22 -9.85 -15.05
CA PHE A 304 1.02 -9.63 -14.31
C PHE A 304 2.25 -9.85 -15.19
N ILE A 305 2.32 -10.95 -15.93
CA ILE A 305 3.43 -11.22 -16.86
C ILE A 305 3.56 -10.10 -17.89
N ARG A 306 2.44 -9.64 -18.45
CA ARG A 306 2.41 -8.51 -19.39
C ARG A 306 2.88 -7.21 -18.73
N PHE A 307 2.49 -6.97 -17.48
CA PHE A 307 2.95 -5.82 -16.70
C PHE A 307 4.46 -5.87 -16.45
N VAL A 308 4.98 -7.02 -16.01
CA VAL A 308 6.42 -7.23 -15.83
C VAL A 308 7.17 -7.04 -17.14
N ALA A 309 6.70 -7.64 -18.25
CA ALA A 309 7.30 -7.45 -19.57
C ALA A 309 7.27 -5.99 -20.02
N THR A 310 6.20 -5.25 -19.71
CA THR A 310 6.12 -3.81 -19.98
C THR A 310 7.15 -3.05 -19.17
N ILE A 311 7.29 -3.33 -17.86
CA ILE A 311 8.32 -2.74 -17.01
C ILE A 311 9.72 -3.05 -17.51
N THR A 312 10.01 -4.30 -17.89
CA THR A 312 11.36 -4.66 -18.35
C THR A 312 11.78 -3.89 -19.60
N THR A 313 10.85 -3.52 -20.50
CA THR A 313 11.17 -2.63 -21.63
C THR A 313 11.64 -1.24 -21.21
N TYR A 314 11.17 -0.73 -20.08
CA TYR A 314 11.58 0.57 -19.53
C TYR A 314 12.94 0.51 -18.81
N VAL A 315 13.35 -0.70 -18.44
CA VAL A 315 14.55 -0.97 -17.63
C VAL A 315 15.76 -1.36 -18.48
N LEU A 316 15.54 -1.73 -19.74
CA LEU A 316 16.62 -2.16 -20.63
C LEU A 316 17.71 -1.06 -20.77
N PRO A 317 19.01 -1.44 -20.75
CA PRO A 317 20.13 -0.49 -20.60
C PRO A 317 20.18 0.66 -21.62
N ARG A 318 19.62 0.47 -22.81
CA ARG A 318 19.61 1.47 -23.90
C ARG A 318 18.48 2.51 -23.79
N ARG A 319 17.55 2.37 -22.83
CA ARG A 319 16.41 3.29 -22.62
C ARG A 319 16.15 3.63 -21.15
N HIS A 320 17.08 3.31 -20.26
CA HIS A 320 16.91 3.46 -18.83
C HIS A 320 16.88 4.94 -18.43
N LYS A 321 15.67 5.46 -18.27
CA LYS A 321 15.39 6.67 -17.49
C LYS A 321 14.25 6.34 -16.52
N PRO A 322 14.42 6.61 -15.21
CA PRO A 322 13.42 6.29 -14.22
C PRO A 322 12.10 7.01 -14.50
N PHE A 323 11.06 6.59 -13.80
CA PHE A 323 9.73 7.18 -13.77
C PHE A 323 9.72 8.51 -12.99
N GLY A 324 10.89 9.05 -12.68
CA GLY A 324 11.08 10.30 -11.94
C GLY A 324 11.21 10.07 -10.45
N TYR A 325 10.81 11.08 -9.68
CA TYR A 325 10.82 11.05 -8.24
C TYR A 325 9.61 10.32 -7.67
N SER A 326 9.87 9.60 -6.58
CA SER A 326 8.87 9.12 -5.65
C SER A 326 9.20 9.73 -4.31
N CYS A 327 8.32 10.58 -3.79
CA CYS A 327 8.56 11.30 -2.56
C CYS A 327 7.55 10.90 -1.50
N VAL A 328 8.05 10.67 -0.28
CA VAL A 328 7.23 10.43 0.90
C VAL A 328 7.56 11.47 1.96
N ASN A 329 6.52 12.04 2.57
CA ASN A 329 6.63 12.88 3.74
C ASN A 329 5.91 12.20 4.90
N PHE A 330 6.52 12.21 6.07
CA PHE A 330 5.91 11.75 7.31
C PHE A 330 5.58 12.94 8.20
N GLY A 331 4.32 13.05 8.59
CA GLY A 331 3.82 14.11 9.46
C GLY A 331 4.02 13.79 10.94
N THR A 332 3.74 14.78 11.77
CA THR A 332 3.80 14.65 13.22
C THR A 332 2.80 13.58 13.69
N PRO A 333 3.22 12.61 14.53
CA PRO A 333 2.33 11.61 15.10
C PRO A 333 1.20 12.23 15.93
N VAL A 334 0.02 11.64 15.85
CA VAL A 334 -1.19 12.09 16.56
C VAL A 334 -1.60 11.00 17.55
N SER A 335 -1.48 11.32 18.84
CA SER A 335 -2.03 10.50 19.93
C SER A 335 -3.55 10.58 19.93
N PHE A 336 -4.22 9.44 19.85
CA PHE A 336 -5.68 9.39 19.84
C PHE A 336 -6.26 9.89 21.17
N ASN A 337 -5.67 9.48 22.29
CA ASN A 337 -6.09 9.95 23.62
C ASN A 337 -5.89 11.47 23.79
N SER A 338 -4.80 12.03 23.28
CA SER A 338 -4.56 13.48 23.32
C SER A 338 -5.54 14.23 22.43
N TRP A 339 -5.82 13.72 21.23
CA TRP A 339 -6.80 14.28 20.32
C TRP A 339 -8.22 14.30 20.94
N LEU A 340 -8.61 13.24 21.65
CA LEU A 340 -9.88 13.20 22.39
C LEU A 340 -9.94 14.28 23.47
N LYS A 341 -8.85 14.47 24.24
CA LYS A 341 -8.76 15.50 25.29
C LYS A 341 -8.87 16.91 24.71
N GLU A 342 -8.12 17.22 23.64
CA GLU A 342 -8.16 18.52 22.96
C GLU A 342 -9.55 18.87 22.42
N ASN A 343 -10.31 17.86 22.01
CA ASN A 343 -11.67 18.03 21.50
C ASN A 343 -12.75 17.94 22.59
N ASN A 344 -12.38 17.73 23.86
CA ASN A 344 -13.30 17.50 24.99
C ASN A 344 -14.31 16.35 24.75
N ILE A 345 -13.85 15.25 24.13
CA ILE A 345 -14.71 14.11 23.76
C ILE A 345 -14.49 12.95 24.73
N ASN A 346 -15.55 12.55 25.43
CA ASN A 346 -15.57 11.28 26.17
C ASN A 346 -16.25 10.18 25.35
N ILE A 347 -15.45 9.40 24.63
CA ILE A 347 -15.94 8.44 23.64
C ILE A 347 -16.65 7.20 24.23
N THR A 348 -16.38 6.86 25.50
CA THR A 348 -16.96 5.68 26.17
C THR A 348 -18.44 5.88 26.52
N ALA A 349 -18.85 7.13 26.75
CA ALA A 349 -20.24 7.49 27.05
C ALA A 349 -21.12 7.72 25.80
N LEU A 350 -20.55 7.68 24.59
CA LEU A 350 -21.26 8.04 23.36
C LEU A 350 -22.09 6.88 22.79
N SER A 351 -23.26 7.24 22.24
CA SER A 351 -24.07 6.36 21.40
C SER A 351 -23.34 5.99 20.10
N ALA A 352 -23.82 4.94 19.41
CA ALA A 352 -23.20 4.48 18.16
C ALA A 352 -23.24 5.53 17.03
N SER A 353 -24.27 6.40 17.01
CA SER A 353 -24.36 7.51 16.04
C SER A 353 -23.33 8.61 16.34
N ALA A 354 -23.28 9.09 17.58
CA ALA A 354 -22.33 10.11 17.99
C ALA A 354 -20.87 9.65 17.81
N ARG A 355 -20.58 8.37 18.06
CA ARG A 355 -19.25 7.80 17.79
C ARG A 355 -18.85 7.87 16.32
N ARG A 356 -19.79 7.63 15.39
CA ARG A 356 -19.51 7.73 13.95
C ARG A 356 -19.12 9.15 13.55
N GLU A 357 -19.75 10.15 14.15
CA GLU A 357 -19.43 11.56 13.90
C GLU A 357 -18.03 11.91 14.41
N VAL A 358 -17.66 11.47 15.62
CA VAL A 358 -16.30 11.63 16.17
C VAL A 358 -15.26 10.98 15.25
N ILE A 359 -15.53 9.77 14.77
CA ILE A 359 -14.64 9.07 13.83
C ILE A 359 -14.55 9.81 12.49
N SER A 360 -15.66 10.42 12.04
CA SER A 360 -15.66 11.29 10.86
C SER A 360 -14.75 12.49 11.07
N LYS A 361 -14.87 13.17 12.22
CA LYS A 361 -14.03 14.31 12.59
C LYS A 361 -12.54 13.92 12.64
N LEU A 362 -12.20 12.82 13.29
CA LEU A 362 -10.83 12.28 13.33
C LEU A 362 -10.32 11.96 11.93
N GLY A 363 -11.12 11.28 11.12
CA GLY A 363 -10.77 10.92 9.74
C GLY A 363 -10.47 12.15 8.89
N HIS A 364 -11.28 13.20 9.01
CA HIS A 364 -11.07 14.46 8.29
C HIS A 364 -9.85 15.24 8.80
N ASP A 365 -9.59 15.25 10.11
CA ASP A 365 -8.37 15.86 10.67
C ASP A 365 -7.10 15.16 10.15
N LEU A 366 -7.07 13.81 10.21
CA LEU A 366 -5.97 13.03 9.65
C LEU A 366 -5.80 13.24 8.14
N ALA A 367 -6.91 13.31 7.39
CA ALA A 367 -6.88 13.60 5.96
C ALA A 367 -6.33 15.00 5.65
N GLY A 368 -6.70 16.01 6.44
CA GLY A 368 -6.16 17.36 6.36
C GLY A 368 -4.64 17.37 6.57
N ARG A 369 -4.18 16.76 7.67
CA ARG A 369 -2.75 16.62 7.99
C ARG A 369 -1.96 15.92 6.88
N ILE A 370 -2.53 14.87 6.28
CA ILE A 370 -1.92 14.19 5.11
C ILE A 370 -1.86 15.13 3.92
N ASN A 371 -2.97 15.81 3.58
CA ASN A 371 -3.03 16.74 2.44
C ASN A 371 -2.01 17.87 2.56
N ASP A 372 -1.81 18.40 3.77
CA ASP A 372 -0.85 19.48 4.04
C ASP A 372 0.59 19.06 3.75
N ILE A 373 0.92 17.78 3.97
CA ILE A 373 2.27 17.26 3.77
C ILE A 373 2.43 16.53 2.43
N ILE A 374 1.42 16.47 1.54
CA ILE A 374 1.59 15.85 0.21
C ILE A 374 2.73 16.54 -0.55
N PRO A 375 3.78 15.81 -0.95
CA PRO A 375 4.92 16.40 -1.65
C PRO A 375 4.51 16.85 -3.05
N ILE A 376 4.70 18.13 -3.35
CA ILE A 376 4.50 18.70 -4.68
C ILE A 376 5.79 18.50 -5.46
N LEU A 377 5.71 17.78 -6.59
CA LEU A 377 6.86 17.44 -7.42
C LEU A 377 7.02 18.41 -8.61
N PRO A 378 8.20 18.46 -9.26
CA PRO A 378 8.43 19.32 -10.42
C PRO A 378 7.41 19.12 -11.56
N SER A 379 6.99 17.88 -11.81
CA SER A 379 5.95 17.57 -12.80
C SER A 379 4.60 18.21 -12.48
N ASN A 380 4.23 18.29 -11.19
CA ASN A 380 2.99 18.94 -10.74
C ASN A 380 3.03 20.45 -10.98
N ILE A 381 4.16 21.08 -10.67
CA ILE A 381 4.39 22.52 -10.86
C ILE A 381 4.32 22.88 -12.34
N LEU A 382 5.04 22.14 -13.19
CA LEU A 382 5.04 22.39 -14.64
C LEU A 382 3.66 22.16 -15.26
N ALA A 383 2.94 21.12 -14.83
CA ALA A 383 1.57 20.90 -15.28
C ALA A 383 0.67 22.11 -14.96
N ARG A 384 0.82 22.68 -13.75
CA ARG A 384 0.06 23.88 -13.34
C ARG A 384 0.40 25.10 -14.22
N VAL A 385 1.68 25.32 -14.53
CA VAL A 385 2.10 26.39 -15.45
C VAL A 385 1.46 26.23 -16.84
N PHE A 386 1.35 25.00 -17.35
CA PHE A 386 0.68 24.73 -18.63
C PHE A 386 -0.83 24.96 -18.58
N GLU A 387 -1.50 24.61 -17.48
CA GLU A 387 -2.94 24.87 -17.31
C GLU A 387 -3.22 26.38 -17.27
N GLU A 388 -2.38 27.17 -16.59
CA GLU A 388 -2.52 28.63 -16.49
C GLU A 388 -2.22 29.36 -17.81
N SER A 389 -1.41 28.75 -18.68
CA SER A 389 -0.98 29.38 -19.95
C SER A 389 -1.98 29.22 -21.10
N ALA A 390 -3.19 28.73 -20.83
CA ALA A 390 -4.33 28.67 -21.76
C ALA A 390 -3.98 28.11 -23.17
N GLU A 391 -3.20 27.03 -23.22
CA GLU A 391 -2.76 26.33 -24.44
C GLU A 391 -1.70 27.03 -25.32
N SER A 392 -1.14 28.16 -24.87
CA SER A 392 -0.04 28.83 -25.59
C SER A 392 1.26 27.99 -25.53
N PRO A 393 1.98 27.79 -26.65
CA PRO A 393 3.28 27.12 -26.63
C PRO A 393 4.32 27.93 -25.84
N LEU A 394 5.06 27.28 -24.95
CA LEU A 394 6.07 27.92 -24.08
C LEU A 394 7.47 27.39 -24.36
N SER A 395 8.48 28.24 -24.28
CA SER A 395 9.88 27.79 -24.32
C SER A 395 10.29 27.11 -23.01
N GLU A 396 11.39 26.34 -23.02
CA GLU A 396 11.93 25.74 -21.78
C GLU A 396 12.27 26.82 -20.74
N ILE A 397 12.81 27.95 -21.18
CA ILE A 397 13.18 29.07 -20.30
C ILE A 397 11.92 29.67 -19.67
N ASP A 398 10.88 29.94 -20.47
CA ASP A 398 9.61 30.48 -19.94
C ASP A 398 8.98 29.54 -18.92
N LEU A 399 9.02 28.22 -19.18
CA LEU A 399 8.52 27.20 -18.26
C LEU A 399 9.27 27.24 -16.94
N LYS A 400 10.60 27.27 -16.98
CA LYS A 400 11.43 27.29 -15.78
C LYS A 400 11.21 28.57 -14.97
N VAL A 401 11.18 29.73 -15.61
CA VAL A 401 10.92 31.02 -14.94
C VAL A 401 9.56 31.03 -14.24
N ARG A 402 8.49 30.61 -14.93
CA ARG A 402 7.15 30.51 -14.34
C ARG A 402 7.07 29.48 -13.23
N ALA A 403 7.72 28.32 -13.40
CA ALA A 403 7.77 27.28 -12.39
C ALA A 403 8.48 27.76 -11.12
N THR A 404 9.62 28.45 -11.23
CA THR A 404 10.34 29.02 -10.08
C THR A 404 9.51 30.07 -9.35
N SER A 405 8.73 30.89 -10.07
CA SER A 405 7.79 31.81 -9.43
C SER A 405 6.71 31.07 -8.63
N LEU A 406 6.10 30.06 -9.25
CA LEU A 406 5.07 29.24 -8.60
C LEU A 406 5.61 28.48 -7.38
N ILE A 407 6.85 27.98 -7.46
CA ILE A 407 7.54 27.33 -6.33
C ILE A 407 7.62 28.29 -5.14
N LYS A 408 8.07 29.54 -5.36
CA LYS A 408 8.17 30.55 -4.29
C LYS A 408 6.81 30.81 -3.64
N ASP A 409 5.76 30.92 -4.44
CA ASP A 409 4.40 31.13 -3.95
C ASP A 409 3.88 29.94 -3.13
N LEU A 410 4.14 28.72 -3.59
CA LEU A 410 3.75 27.48 -2.90
C LEU A 410 4.49 27.31 -1.57
N VAL A 411 5.80 27.58 -1.55
CA VAL A 411 6.63 27.54 -0.32
C VAL A 411 6.15 28.60 0.67
N LYS A 412 5.85 29.82 0.21
CA LYS A 412 5.30 30.88 1.07
C LYS A 412 3.94 30.51 1.70
N LYS A 413 3.13 29.72 0.99
CA LYS A 413 1.86 29.17 1.50
C LYS A 413 2.04 27.95 2.42
N GLY A 414 3.28 27.55 2.74
CA GLY A 414 3.57 26.38 3.58
C GLY A 414 3.36 25.04 2.87
N SER A 415 3.27 25.01 1.54
CA SER A 415 3.12 23.75 0.80
C SER A 415 4.42 22.95 0.81
N ALA A 416 4.31 21.63 0.95
CA ALA A 416 5.46 20.73 0.95
C ALA A 416 6.01 20.53 -0.48
N VAL A 417 6.75 21.51 -0.99
CA VAL A 417 7.41 21.42 -2.31
C VAL A 417 8.68 20.60 -2.18
N PHE A 418 8.83 19.59 -3.04
CA PHE A 418 10.06 18.80 -3.13
C PHE A 418 10.92 19.29 -4.30
N LEU A 419 12.08 19.86 -3.98
CA LEU A 419 13.13 20.21 -4.93
C LEU A 419 14.47 19.68 -4.40
N PRO A 420 15.26 18.98 -5.22
CA PRO A 420 16.63 18.63 -4.86
C PRO A 420 17.45 19.91 -4.65
N THR A 421 18.02 20.07 -3.45
CA THR A 421 18.66 21.31 -2.96
C THR A 421 19.82 21.84 -3.82
N ASN A 422 20.41 20.99 -4.67
CA ASN A 422 21.58 21.33 -5.48
C ASN A 422 21.30 21.35 -6.99
N ASP A 423 20.05 21.15 -7.43
CA ASP A 423 19.77 21.00 -8.86
C ASP A 423 18.29 21.27 -9.24
N GLU A 424 17.80 22.48 -8.92
CA GLU A 424 16.43 22.90 -9.29
C GLU A 424 16.22 22.86 -10.81
N ASP A 425 17.22 23.29 -11.57
CA ASP A 425 17.16 23.33 -13.04
C ASP A 425 16.98 21.91 -13.61
N TYR A 426 17.80 20.96 -13.17
CA TYR A 426 17.64 19.56 -13.56
C TYR A 426 16.31 18.99 -13.10
N ALA A 427 15.84 19.31 -11.90
CA ALA A 427 14.55 18.83 -11.41
C ALA A 427 13.39 19.28 -12.32
N LEU A 428 13.43 20.54 -12.76
CA LEU A 428 12.47 21.07 -13.74
C LEU A 428 12.63 20.42 -15.11
N SER A 429 13.87 20.26 -15.63
CA SER A 429 14.10 19.55 -16.89
C SER A 429 13.65 18.08 -16.84
N GLN A 430 13.79 17.40 -15.70
CA GLN A 430 13.21 16.07 -15.49
C GLN A 430 11.68 16.11 -15.51
N GLY A 431 11.07 17.10 -14.87
CA GLY A 431 9.62 17.31 -14.95
C GLY A 431 9.14 17.49 -16.39
N ILE A 432 9.83 18.29 -17.20
CA ILE A 432 9.52 18.47 -18.64
C ILE A 432 9.65 17.13 -19.38
N TYR A 433 10.72 16.38 -19.14
CA TYR A 433 10.93 15.06 -19.72
C TYR A 433 9.78 14.10 -19.40
N ILE A 434 9.26 14.13 -18.17
CA ILE A 434 8.14 13.28 -17.73
C ILE A 434 6.85 13.66 -18.44
N LEU A 435 6.54 14.97 -18.52
CA LEU A 435 5.36 15.46 -19.24
C LEU A 435 5.41 15.09 -20.74
N LEU A 436 6.60 15.14 -21.36
CA LEU A 436 6.81 14.68 -22.74
C LEU A 436 6.58 13.17 -22.89
N ARG A 437 7.14 12.38 -21.98
CA ARG A 437 7.05 10.91 -22.02
C ARG A 437 5.62 10.42 -21.83
N GLU A 438 4.86 11.10 -20.97
CA GLU A 438 3.44 10.85 -20.77
C GLU A 438 2.55 11.46 -21.87
N LYS A 439 3.16 12.15 -22.85
CA LYS A 439 2.48 12.82 -23.97
C LYS A 439 1.50 13.89 -23.49
N ILE A 440 1.73 14.50 -22.33
CA ILE A 440 0.95 15.64 -21.85
C ILE A 440 1.31 16.87 -22.68
N ILE A 441 2.59 17.01 -23.00
CA ILE A 441 3.12 18.05 -23.88
C ILE A 441 3.83 17.42 -25.07
N ARG A 442 3.99 18.20 -26.14
CA ARG A 442 4.74 17.84 -27.34
C ARG A 442 5.66 18.99 -27.75
N PRO A 443 6.84 18.71 -28.32
CA PRO A 443 7.66 19.75 -28.92
C PRO A 443 6.96 20.32 -30.16
N THR A 444 7.08 21.63 -30.37
CA THR A 444 6.76 22.32 -31.63
C THR A 444 8.03 22.45 -32.47
N GLY A 445 7.88 22.73 -33.77
CA GLY A 445 9.02 22.89 -34.69
C GLY A 445 10.01 23.98 -34.26
N ASP A 446 9.56 24.96 -33.46
CA ASP A 446 10.33 26.13 -33.03
C ASP A 446 11.02 25.95 -31.67
N GLY A 447 11.16 24.70 -31.18
CA GLY A 447 11.79 24.42 -29.88
C GLY A 447 10.94 24.79 -28.66
N ARG A 448 9.63 25.07 -28.85
CA ARG A 448 8.67 25.30 -27.76
C ARG A 448 7.90 24.01 -27.44
N PHE A 449 7.14 24.03 -26.36
CA PHE A 449 6.29 22.92 -25.94
C PHE A 449 4.83 23.35 -25.96
N ALA A 450 3.97 22.53 -26.58
CA ALA A 450 2.53 22.75 -26.63
C ALA A 450 1.78 21.61 -25.93
N LEU A 451 0.61 21.93 -25.38
CA LEU A 451 -0.25 20.95 -24.72
C LEU A 451 -0.87 19.98 -25.74
N VAL A 452 -0.96 18.70 -25.38
CA VAL A 452 -1.70 17.68 -26.13
C VAL A 452 -3.14 17.63 -25.62
N LYS A 453 -4.08 18.17 -26.39
CA LYS A 453 -5.50 18.31 -26.01
C LYS A 453 -6.16 17.00 -25.56
N SER A 454 -5.81 15.88 -26.18
CA SER A 454 -6.37 14.55 -25.81
C SER A 454 -6.02 14.11 -24.39
N ASN A 455 -4.97 14.68 -23.80
CA ASN A 455 -4.44 14.31 -22.48
C ASN A 455 -4.76 15.34 -21.38
N ARG A 456 -5.77 16.18 -21.58
CA ARG A 456 -6.18 17.19 -20.58
C ARG A 456 -6.58 16.61 -19.22
N LYS A 457 -7.23 15.44 -19.20
CA LYS A 457 -7.56 14.73 -17.94
C LYS A 457 -6.32 14.35 -17.15
N LEU A 458 -5.24 13.98 -17.85
CA LEU A 458 -3.96 13.63 -17.27
C LEU A 458 -3.24 14.88 -16.77
N LEU A 459 -3.26 16.00 -17.51
CA LEU A 459 -2.78 17.29 -17.02
C LEU A 459 -3.49 17.72 -15.72
N ALA A 460 -4.83 17.65 -15.70
CA ALA A 460 -5.64 18.03 -14.55
C ALA A 460 -5.28 17.24 -13.29
N TYR A 461 -4.94 15.96 -13.41
CA TYR A 461 -4.47 15.16 -12.29
C TYR A 461 -3.21 15.73 -11.65
N TYR A 462 -2.19 16.06 -12.46
CA TYR A 462 -0.95 16.62 -11.93
C TYR A 462 -1.21 17.98 -11.27
N CYS A 463 -2.07 18.82 -11.86
CA CYS A 463 -2.46 20.12 -11.33
C CYS A 463 -3.27 20.02 -10.02
N ASN A 464 -4.10 18.99 -9.87
CA ASN A 464 -4.93 18.83 -8.67
C ASN A 464 -4.11 18.57 -7.39
N THR A 465 -2.83 18.21 -7.52
CA THR A 465 -1.92 18.11 -6.38
C THR A 465 -1.47 19.48 -5.87
N THR A 466 -1.40 20.49 -6.75
CA THR A 466 -1.05 21.88 -6.38
C THR A 466 -2.26 22.71 -5.95
N ASN A 467 -3.46 22.34 -6.40
CA ASN A 467 -4.71 22.99 -6.02
C ASN A 467 -5.20 22.43 -4.67
N ARG A 468 -4.62 22.92 -3.58
CA ARG A 468 -5.14 22.66 -2.24
C ARG A 468 -6.34 23.59 -2.00
N SER A 469 -7.53 23.02 -1.92
CA SER A 469 -8.79 23.70 -1.54
C SER A 469 -9.05 23.53 -0.06
#